data_AF-A0A919ZUV1-F1
#
_entry.id   AF-A0A919ZUV1-F1
#
_cell.length_a   1.000
_cell.length_b   1.000
_cell.length_c   1.000
_cell.angle_alpha   90.00
_cell.angle_beta   90.00
_cell.angle_gamma   90.00
#
_symmetry.space_group_name_H-M   'P 1'
#
loop_
_entity.id
_entity.type
_entity.pdbx_description
1 polymer ?
#
loop_
_entity_poly.entity_id
_entity_poly.type
_entity_poly.pdbx_seq_one_letter_code
_entity_poly.pdbx_strand_id
1 'polypeptide(L)'
;MNLPRGTVRVTCLIETLPAVFEMDEILFELKDHIVGLNCGRWDYIFSYIKTFQNFPDKLLPDRYQVGMSQPFLNAYSRLLIKTCHKRGAFAMGGMAAFIPSKDPEENQVVSEKVMADKLLETDNGHDGTWIAHPGLSDIANNVFSNAFEAGNTNQLHVLREDDEITEEDLITPCEGDFTEACFRSNIRVSLRYIESWLRGVGCVPIYGLMEDAATAEISRQFIMAMGKA
;
A
#
# COMPACT_ATOMS: atom_id res chain seq x y z
N MET A 1 22.52 22.51 -15.67
CA MET A 1 22.24 21.37 -16.58
C MET A 1 21.11 21.81 -17.50
N ASN A 2 21.34 21.98 -18.80
CA ASN A 2 20.36 22.52 -19.76
C ASN A 2 19.49 21.39 -20.34
N LEU A 3 18.61 20.82 -19.51
CA LEU A 3 17.78 19.67 -19.87
C LEU A 3 16.36 20.10 -20.29
N PRO A 4 15.75 19.45 -21.30
CA PRO A 4 14.36 19.70 -21.67
C PRO A 4 13.36 19.47 -20.52
N ARG A 5 12.27 20.22 -20.51
CA ARG A 5 11.12 19.97 -19.62
C ARG A 5 10.64 18.53 -19.78
N GLY A 6 10.30 17.87 -18.66
CA GLY A 6 9.89 16.47 -18.64
C GLY A 6 11.01 15.45 -18.81
N THR A 7 12.28 15.85 -18.74
CA THR A 7 13.40 14.91 -18.69
C THR A 7 13.40 14.13 -17.38
N VAL A 8 13.15 14.80 -16.25
CA VAL A 8 12.94 14.13 -14.96
C VAL A 8 11.53 13.55 -14.95
N ARG A 9 11.43 12.25 -14.67
CA ARG A 9 10.16 11.55 -14.49
C ARG A 9 9.97 11.15 -13.02
N VAL A 10 8.74 11.27 -12.53
CA VAL A 10 8.41 10.98 -11.13
C VAL A 10 7.18 10.09 -11.04
N THR A 11 7.18 9.17 -10.07
CA THR A 11 5.99 8.46 -9.61
C THR A 11 5.71 8.95 -8.20
N CYS A 12 4.49 9.39 -7.91
CA CYS A 12 4.11 9.95 -6.61
C CYS A 12 3.38 8.91 -5.77
N LEU A 13 3.77 8.73 -4.51
CA LEU A 13 3.07 7.82 -3.60
C LEU A 13 1.87 8.56 -3.02
N ILE A 14 0.67 8.01 -3.21
CA ILE A 14 -0.55 8.53 -2.56
C ILE A 14 -0.70 7.82 -1.22
N GLU A 15 0.26 8.01 -0.34
CA GLU A 15 0.37 7.28 0.92
C GLU A 15 -0.08 8.12 2.13
N THR A 16 -0.89 9.15 1.88
CA THR A 16 -1.49 9.96 2.94
C THR A 16 -2.99 10.13 2.70
N LEU A 17 -3.76 10.21 3.77
CA LEU A 17 -5.22 10.38 3.69
C LEU A 17 -5.60 11.70 2.99
N PRO A 18 -4.96 12.86 3.24
CA PRO A 18 -5.28 14.07 2.47
C PRO A 18 -5.04 13.90 0.96
N ALA A 19 -3.95 13.22 0.56
CA ALA A 19 -3.59 13.10 -0.84
C ALA A 19 -4.59 12.28 -1.68
N VAL A 20 -5.37 11.36 -1.08
CA VAL A 20 -6.38 10.62 -1.84
C VAL A 20 -7.51 11.53 -2.36
N PHE A 21 -7.74 12.68 -1.71
CA PHE A 21 -8.73 13.67 -2.14
C PHE A 21 -8.19 14.68 -3.17
N GLU A 22 -6.88 14.65 -3.46
CA GLU A 22 -6.21 15.62 -4.33
C GLU A 22 -5.43 14.93 -5.47
N MET A 23 -5.72 13.66 -5.79
CA MET A 23 -4.95 12.89 -6.77
C MET A 23 -4.93 13.53 -8.17
N ASP A 24 -6.06 14.11 -8.60
CA ASP A 24 -6.19 14.72 -9.92
C ASP A 24 -5.41 16.04 -9.99
N GLU A 25 -5.45 16.83 -8.92
CA GLU A 25 -4.67 18.06 -8.74
C GLU A 25 -3.17 17.76 -8.67
N ILE A 26 -2.76 16.71 -7.94
CA ILE A 26 -1.36 16.26 -7.88
C ILE A 26 -0.85 15.89 -9.29
N LEU A 27 -1.65 15.13 -10.06
CA LEU A 27 -1.32 14.80 -11.45
C LEU A 27 -1.24 16.06 -12.32
N PHE A 28 -2.14 17.01 -12.12
CA PHE A 28 -2.17 18.26 -12.89
C PHE A 28 -0.94 19.14 -12.63
N GLU A 29 -0.59 19.35 -11.36
CA GLU A 29 0.55 20.18 -10.95
C GLU A 29 1.89 19.57 -11.40
N LEU A 30 1.98 18.23 -11.44
CA LEU A 30 3.19 17.53 -11.86
C LEU A 30 3.17 17.04 -13.31
N LYS A 31 2.17 17.41 -14.13
CA LYS A 31 1.90 16.83 -15.47
C LYS A 31 3.09 16.75 -16.44
N ASP A 32 4.03 17.69 -16.34
CA ASP A 32 5.21 17.70 -17.21
C ASP A 32 6.20 16.59 -16.86
N HIS A 33 6.13 16.05 -15.63
CA HIS A 33 7.12 15.17 -15.01
C HIS A 33 6.53 13.87 -14.49
N ILE A 34 5.28 13.85 -14.05
CA ILE A 34 4.68 12.68 -13.45
C ILE A 34 4.38 11.61 -14.50
N VAL A 35 4.58 10.35 -14.12
CA VAL A 35 4.24 9.19 -14.94
C VAL A 35 3.24 8.28 -14.26
N GLY A 36 3.03 8.40 -12.95
CA GLY A 36 2.09 7.56 -12.23
C GLY A 36 1.94 7.89 -10.76
N LEU A 37 0.94 7.26 -10.15
CA LEU A 37 0.70 7.24 -8.71
C LEU A 37 0.89 5.83 -8.17
N ASN A 38 1.12 5.71 -6.86
CA ASN A 38 1.28 4.42 -6.19
C ASN A 38 0.37 4.28 -4.97
N CYS A 39 -0.19 3.08 -4.82
CA CYS A 39 -0.89 2.64 -3.63
C CYS A 39 0.07 2.22 -2.50
N GLY A 40 -0.06 2.83 -1.33
CA GLY A 40 0.64 2.44 -0.10
C GLY A 40 -0.34 1.92 0.96
N ARG A 41 0.04 0.87 1.71
CA ARG A 41 -0.79 0.36 2.82
C ARG A 41 -0.42 0.99 4.15
N TRP A 42 0.83 0.83 4.59
CA TRP A 42 1.22 1.20 5.97
C TRP A 42 1.24 2.71 6.20
N ASP A 43 1.87 3.48 5.31
CA ASP A 43 1.86 4.95 5.43
C ASP A 43 0.47 5.55 5.27
N TYR A 44 -0.38 4.98 4.40
CA TYR A 44 -1.77 5.43 4.25
C TYR A 44 -2.59 5.18 5.52
N ILE A 45 -2.54 3.97 6.09
CA ILE A 45 -3.22 3.65 7.35
C ILE A 45 -2.67 4.50 8.50
N PHE A 46 -1.35 4.70 8.56
CA PHE A 46 -0.72 5.59 9.53
C PHE A 46 -1.26 7.02 9.40
N SER A 47 -1.33 7.55 8.17
CA SER A 47 -1.87 8.87 7.88
C SER A 47 -3.35 8.99 8.25
N TYR A 48 -4.14 7.95 7.99
CA TYR A 48 -5.54 7.86 8.42
C TYR A 48 -5.66 8.02 9.94
N ILE A 49 -4.92 7.22 10.71
CA ILE A 49 -4.95 7.27 12.18
C ILE A 49 -4.46 8.64 12.68
N LYS A 50 -3.40 9.20 12.07
CA LYS A 50 -2.87 10.52 12.44
C LYS A 50 -3.89 11.63 12.17
N THR A 51 -4.59 11.57 11.04
CA THR A 51 -5.58 12.57 10.64
C THR A 51 -6.81 12.49 11.55
N PHE A 52 -7.27 11.27 11.84
CA PHE A 52 -8.45 11.02 12.68
C PHE A 52 -8.14 10.77 14.16
N GLN A 53 -6.95 11.11 14.66
CA GLN A 53 -6.51 10.77 16.01
C GLN A 53 -7.44 11.27 17.15
N ASN A 54 -8.29 12.25 16.86
CA ASN A 54 -9.25 12.85 17.80
C ASN A 54 -10.71 12.42 17.55
N PHE A 55 -10.95 11.46 16.65
CA PHE A 55 -12.27 10.95 16.26
C PHE A 55 -12.42 9.50 16.72
N PRO A 56 -13.09 9.24 17.86
CA PRO A 56 -13.22 7.90 18.43
C PRO A 56 -13.97 6.91 17.54
N ASP A 57 -14.83 7.40 16.66
CA ASP A 57 -15.60 6.64 15.67
C ASP A 57 -14.79 6.25 14.43
N LYS A 58 -13.52 6.69 14.32
CA LYS A 58 -12.61 6.41 13.21
C LYS A 58 -11.40 5.58 13.66
N LEU A 59 -11.56 4.77 14.71
CA LEU A 59 -10.51 3.83 15.14
C LEU A 59 -10.43 2.63 14.18
N LEU A 60 -9.22 2.19 13.90
CA LEU A 60 -8.97 1.00 13.09
C LEU A 60 -8.62 -0.20 14.00
N PRO A 61 -9.08 -1.42 13.65
CA PRO A 61 -8.76 -2.65 14.40
C PRO A 61 -7.31 -3.07 14.16
N ASP A 62 -6.87 -4.18 14.77
CA ASP A 62 -5.50 -4.67 14.64
C ASP A 62 -4.95 -4.59 13.20
N ARG A 63 -3.76 -4.01 13.04
CA ARG A 63 -3.17 -3.70 11.72
C ARG A 63 -3.11 -4.88 10.74
N TYR A 64 -3.04 -6.11 11.24
CA TYR A 64 -3.03 -7.33 10.40
C TYR A 64 -4.38 -7.62 9.74
N GLN A 65 -5.49 -7.13 10.33
CA GLN A 65 -6.87 -7.23 9.81
C GLN A 65 -7.17 -6.15 8.76
N VAL A 66 -6.42 -5.03 8.78
CA VAL A 66 -6.61 -3.88 7.88
C VAL A 66 -5.92 -4.11 6.52
N GLY A 67 -6.40 -5.08 5.74
CA GLY A 67 -5.87 -5.47 4.42
C GLY A 67 -6.41 -4.63 3.24
N MET A 68 -5.78 -4.71 2.07
CA MET A 68 -6.21 -3.95 0.87
C MET A 68 -7.58 -4.38 0.33
N SER A 69 -8.12 -5.52 0.75
CA SER A 69 -9.48 -5.96 0.45
C SER A 69 -10.55 -5.27 1.32
N GLN A 70 -10.17 -4.56 2.38
CA GLN A 70 -11.11 -3.83 3.22
C GLN A 70 -11.79 -2.71 2.42
N PRO A 71 -13.08 -2.39 2.67
CA PRO A 71 -13.85 -1.49 1.82
C PRO A 71 -13.16 -0.16 1.50
N PHE A 72 -12.63 0.53 2.50
CA PHE A 72 -12.01 1.85 2.30
C PHE A 72 -10.67 1.81 1.55
N LEU A 73 -9.87 0.75 1.75
CA LEU A 73 -8.61 0.57 1.01
C LEU A 73 -8.86 0.10 -0.42
N ASN A 74 -9.90 -0.70 -0.63
CA ASN A 74 -10.33 -1.08 -1.96
C ASN A 74 -10.87 0.13 -2.72
N ALA A 75 -11.70 0.97 -2.08
CA ALA A 75 -12.15 2.24 -2.66
C ALA A 75 -10.97 3.16 -3.02
N TYR A 76 -10.00 3.31 -2.13
CA TYR A 76 -8.76 4.04 -2.41
C TYR A 76 -8.00 3.49 -3.64
N SER A 77 -7.78 2.17 -3.72
CA SER A 77 -7.11 1.53 -4.86
C SER A 77 -7.85 1.79 -6.17
N ARG A 78 -9.17 1.60 -6.18
CA ARG A 78 -10.01 1.80 -7.36
C ARG A 78 -10.05 3.26 -7.81
N LEU A 79 -10.12 4.20 -6.87
CA LEU A 79 -10.11 5.63 -7.18
C LEU A 79 -8.76 6.06 -7.77
N LEU A 80 -7.65 5.55 -7.23
CA LEU A 80 -6.32 5.83 -7.75
C LEU A 80 -6.19 5.36 -9.20
N ILE A 81 -6.62 4.13 -9.50
CA ILE A 81 -6.61 3.57 -10.87
C ILE A 81 -7.45 4.43 -11.81
N LYS A 82 -8.71 4.71 -11.43
CA LYS A 82 -9.61 5.56 -12.21
C LYS A 82 -8.99 6.93 -12.52
N THR A 83 -8.35 7.54 -11.53
CA THR A 83 -7.76 8.88 -11.65
C THR A 83 -6.51 8.88 -12.54
N CYS A 84 -5.61 7.91 -12.33
CA CYS A 84 -4.42 7.73 -13.14
C CYS A 84 -4.75 7.47 -14.62
N HIS A 85 -5.61 6.49 -14.90
CA HIS A 85 -5.88 6.04 -16.26
C HIS A 85 -6.64 7.11 -17.07
N LYS A 86 -7.55 7.86 -16.43
CA LYS A 86 -8.19 9.04 -17.03
C LYS A 86 -7.18 10.09 -17.52
N ARG A 87 -5.99 10.16 -16.90
CA ARG A 87 -4.91 11.09 -17.25
C ARG A 87 -3.78 10.44 -18.07
N GLY A 88 -3.89 9.16 -18.40
CA GLY A 88 -2.84 8.40 -19.09
C GLY A 88 -1.59 8.18 -18.24
N ALA A 89 -1.73 8.21 -16.91
CA ALA A 89 -0.67 7.93 -15.95
C ALA A 89 -0.80 6.50 -15.40
N PHE A 90 0.30 5.92 -14.96
CA PHE A 90 0.35 4.58 -14.37
C PHE A 90 -0.24 4.55 -12.95
N ALA A 91 -0.97 3.48 -12.62
CA ALA A 91 -1.50 3.17 -11.30
C ALA A 91 -0.77 1.96 -10.71
N MET A 92 0.18 2.20 -9.81
CA MET A 92 1.00 1.15 -9.20
C MET A 92 0.34 0.57 -7.94
N GLY A 93 0.35 -0.75 -7.80
CA GLY A 93 -0.08 -1.50 -6.61
C GLY A 93 0.95 -1.45 -5.46
N GLY A 94 0.63 -2.14 -4.36
CA GLY A 94 1.38 -2.04 -3.10
C GLY A 94 2.55 -3.02 -2.96
N MET A 95 3.20 -2.96 -1.81
CA MET A 95 4.35 -3.79 -1.46
C MET A 95 3.95 -5.18 -0.94
N ALA A 96 4.52 -6.24 -1.51
CA ALA A 96 4.61 -7.54 -0.85
C ALA A 96 5.91 -7.63 -0.02
N ALA A 97 5.79 -7.48 1.30
CA ALA A 97 6.93 -7.37 2.23
C ALA A 97 7.47 -8.70 2.76
N PHE A 98 6.95 -9.83 2.29
CA PHE A 98 7.34 -11.15 2.80
C PHE A 98 8.76 -11.54 2.39
N ILE A 99 9.48 -12.18 3.30
CA ILE A 99 10.76 -12.83 3.03
C ILE A 99 10.47 -14.33 2.87
N PRO A 100 10.71 -14.92 1.68
CA PRO A 100 10.50 -16.35 1.44
C PRO A 100 11.19 -17.22 2.50
N SER A 101 10.45 -18.18 3.08
CA SER A 101 10.99 -19.11 4.06
C SER A 101 11.77 -20.23 3.37
N LYS A 102 12.71 -20.84 4.08
CA LYS A 102 13.35 -22.10 3.65
C LYS A 102 12.45 -23.31 3.91
N ASP A 103 11.47 -23.15 4.81
CA ASP A 103 10.46 -24.17 5.07
C ASP A 103 9.44 -24.18 3.91
N PRO A 104 9.29 -25.30 3.19
CA PRO A 104 8.34 -25.41 2.09
C PRO A 104 6.89 -25.11 2.47
N GLU A 105 6.44 -25.50 3.67
CA GLU A 105 5.05 -25.31 4.10
C GLU A 105 4.78 -23.83 4.40
N GLU A 106 5.66 -23.19 5.18
CA GLU A 106 5.56 -21.75 5.44
C GLU A 106 5.66 -20.93 4.15
N ASN A 107 6.57 -21.32 3.25
CA ASN A 107 6.79 -20.62 2.00
C ASN A 107 5.58 -20.77 1.06
N GLN A 108 4.87 -21.90 1.09
CA GLN A 108 3.63 -22.08 0.33
C GLN A 108 2.55 -21.11 0.81
N VAL A 109 2.32 -21.01 2.13
CA VAL A 109 1.32 -20.09 2.70
C VAL A 109 1.64 -18.63 2.34
N VAL A 110 2.92 -18.24 2.42
CA VAL A 110 3.37 -16.90 2.02
C VAL A 110 3.13 -16.66 0.53
N SER A 111 3.48 -17.64 -0.32
CA SER A 111 3.34 -17.53 -1.77
C SER A 111 1.88 -17.40 -2.19
N GLU A 112 0.98 -18.19 -1.58
CA GLU A 112 -0.46 -18.13 -1.82
C GLU A 112 -1.02 -16.75 -1.43
N LYS A 113 -0.58 -16.21 -0.30
CA LYS A 113 -1.00 -14.87 0.15
C LYS A 113 -0.50 -13.76 -0.78
N VAL A 114 0.77 -13.81 -1.19
CA VAL A 114 1.33 -12.85 -2.15
C VAL A 114 0.58 -12.94 -3.47
N MET A 115 0.33 -14.15 -3.98
CA MET A 115 -0.40 -14.36 -5.21
C MET A 115 -1.83 -13.81 -5.13
N ALA A 116 -2.56 -14.05 -4.04
CA ALA A 116 -3.91 -13.52 -3.84
C ALA A 116 -3.92 -11.98 -3.80
N ASP A 117 -2.97 -11.36 -3.09
CA ASP A 117 -2.84 -9.90 -3.04
C ASP A 117 -2.53 -9.32 -4.43
N LYS A 118 -1.69 -9.99 -5.24
CA LYS A 118 -1.33 -9.52 -6.59
C LYS A 118 -2.44 -9.74 -7.61
N LEU A 119 -3.21 -10.81 -7.47
CA LEU A 119 -4.40 -11.02 -8.29
C LEU A 119 -5.44 -9.93 -8.04
N LEU A 120 -5.66 -9.56 -6.77
CA LEU A 120 -6.55 -8.43 -6.44
C LEU A 120 -6.07 -7.13 -7.09
N GLU A 121 -4.76 -6.87 -7.09
CA GLU A 121 -4.20 -5.68 -7.73
C GLU A 121 -4.42 -5.68 -9.25
N THR A 122 -4.17 -6.80 -9.92
CA THR A 122 -4.37 -6.91 -11.37
C THR A 122 -5.85 -6.82 -11.75
N ASP A 123 -6.72 -7.50 -11.02
CA ASP A 123 -8.18 -7.51 -11.25
C ASP A 123 -8.78 -6.10 -11.07
N ASN A 124 -8.21 -5.31 -10.16
CA ASN A 124 -8.62 -3.91 -9.99
C ASN A 124 -8.16 -3.01 -11.15
N GLY A 125 -7.11 -3.37 -11.89
CA GLY A 125 -6.59 -2.54 -12.97
C GLY A 125 -5.19 -1.95 -12.73
N HIS A 126 -4.43 -2.38 -11.72
CA HIS A 126 -3.07 -1.85 -11.53
C HIS A 126 -2.12 -2.21 -12.68
N ASP A 127 -1.19 -1.31 -13.01
CA ASP A 127 -0.20 -1.51 -14.08
C ASP A 127 1.08 -2.22 -13.63
N GLY A 128 1.27 -2.34 -12.32
CA GLY A 128 2.44 -2.96 -11.74
C GLY A 128 2.35 -3.05 -10.23
N THR A 129 3.35 -3.65 -9.60
CA THR A 129 3.38 -3.96 -8.16
C THR A 129 4.78 -3.79 -7.58
N TRP A 130 4.88 -3.70 -6.25
CA TRP A 130 6.15 -3.78 -5.52
C TRP A 130 6.35 -5.12 -4.80
N ILE A 131 7.62 -5.52 -4.70
CA ILE A 131 8.10 -6.67 -3.92
C ILE A 131 9.33 -6.25 -3.12
N ALA A 132 9.48 -6.77 -1.89
CA ALA A 132 10.64 -6.45 -1.04
C ALA A 132 11.80 -7.43 -1.21
N HIS A 133 11.55 -8.60 -1.82
CA HIS A 133 12.54 -9.66 -1.94
C HIS A 133 12.56 -10.23 -3.37
N PRO A 134 13.74 -10.44 -3.99
CA PRO A 134 13.85 -10.98 -5.35
C PRO A 134 13.16 -12.33 -5.58
N GLY A 135 13.11 -13.17 -4.53
CA GLY A 135 12.41 -14.46 -4.57
C GLY A 135 10.89 -14.39 -4.80
N LEU A 136 10.28 -13.20 -4.75
CA LEU A 136 8.87 -12.99 -5.09
C LEU A 136 8.68 -12.50 -6.54
N SER A 137 9.76 -12.27 -7.29
CA SER A 137 9.70 -11.68 -8.62
C SER A 137 8.94 -12.55 -9.61
N ASP A 138 9.15 -13.86 -9.60
CA ASP A 138 8.48 -14.76 -10.55
C ASP A 138 6.97 -14.80 -10.30
N ILE A 139 6.55 -14.83 -9.03
CA ILE A 139 5.13 -14.79 -8.66
C ILE A 139 4.50 -13.49 -9.16
N ALA A 140 5.10 -12.34 -8.85
CA ALA A 140 4.59 -11.04 -9.28
C ALA A 140 4.55 -10.91 -10.81
N ASN A 141 5.64 -11.26 -11.50
CA ASN A 141 5.72 -11.19 -12.96
C ASN A 141 4.69 -12.09 -13.63
N ASN A 142 4.51 -13.33 -13.15
CA ASN A 142 3.54 -14.26 -13.72
C ASN A 142 2.10 -13.75 -13.54
N VAL A 143 1.74 -13.24 -12.37
CA VAL A 143 0.40 -12.69 -12.11
C VAL A 143 0.11 -11.52 -13.04
N PHE A 144 1.01 -10.54 -13.15
CA PHE A 144 0.79 -9.37 -14.01
C PHE A 144 0.85 -9.71 -15.51
N SER A 145 1.79 -10.56 -15.94
CA SER A 145 1.89 -10.96 -17.35
C SER A 145 0.68 -11.75 -17.83
N ASN A 146 0.04 -12.54 -16.95
CA ASN A 146 -1.17 -13.28 -17.27
C ASN A 146 -2.44 -12.41 -17.26
N ALA A 147 -2.44 -11.31 -16.51
CA ALA A 147 -3.56 -10.39 -16.44
C ALA A 147 -3.64 -9.45 -17.66
N PHE A 148 -2.49 -9.09 -18.25
CA PHE A 148 -2.47 -8.16 -19.38
C PHE A 148 -2.97 -8.82 -20.66
N GLU A 149 -3.80 -8.08 -21.41
CA GLU A 149 -4.22 -8.51 -22.74
C GLU A 149 -3.00 -8.71 -23.68
N ALA A 150 -3.12 -9.63 -24.63
CA ALA A 150 -2.04 -9.97 -25.54
C ALA A 150 -1.53 -8.73 -26.31
N GLY A 151 -0.25 -8.39 -26.09
CA GLY A 151 0.41 -7.25 -26.72
C GLY A 151 0.42 -5.97 -25.86
N ASN A 152 -0.31 -5.94 -24.75
CA ASN A 152 -0.26 -4.85 -23.79
C ASN A 152 0.86 -5.05 -22.76
N THR A 153 1.47 -3.94 -22.31
CA THR A 153 2.50 -3.93 -21.27
C THR A 153 2.01 -3.30 -19.97
N ASN A 154 0.74 -2.90 -19.93
CA ASN A 154 0.07 -2.20 -18.84
C ASN A 154 -1.46 -2.28 -19.01
N GLN A 155 -2.20 -1.70 -18.07
CA GLN A 155 -3.67 -1.70 -18.01
C GLN A 155 -4.26 -0.29 -18.14
N LEU A 156 -3.59 0.66 -18.81
CA LEU A 156 -4.08 2.03 -19.01
C LEU A 156 -5.47 2.11 -19.69
N HIS A 157 -5.91 1.04 -20.36
CA HIS A 157 -7.23 0.91 -20.97
C HIS A 157 -8.36 0.61 -19.95
N VAL A 158 -8.02 0.20 -18.72
CA VAL A 158 -8.99 -0.13 -17.66
C VAL A 158 -9.41 1.16 -16.94
N LEU A 159 -10.38 1.88 -17.51
CA LEU A 159 -10.72 3.25 -17.06
C LEU A 159 -11.56 3.32 -15.78
N ARG A 160 -12.25 2.23 -15.39
CA ARG A 160 -13.16 2.18 -14.23
C ARG A 160 -14.21 3.31 -14.24
N GLU A 161 -14.79 3.61 -15.40
CA GLU A 161 -15.73 4.74 -15.55
C GLU A 161 -16.98 4.58 -14.68
N ASP A 162 -17.45 3.34 -14.50
CA ASP A 162 -18.65 2.98 -13.72
C ASP A 162 -18.43 3.00 -12.19
N ASP A 163 -17.19 3.15 -11.72
CA ASP A 163 -16.92 3.19 -10.29
C ASP A 163 -17.41 4.51 -9.66
N GLU A 164 -18.47 4.43 -8.86
CA GLU A 164 -18.90 5.52 -7.98
C GLU A 164 -18.21 5.37 -6.62
N ILE A 165 -17.25 6.25 -6.33
CA ILE A 165 -16.50 6.26 -5.06
C ILE A 165 -16.73 7.61 -4.41
N THR A 166 -17.27 7.59 -3.21
CA THR A 166 -17.58 8.77 -2.41
C THR A 166 -16.47 9.05 -1.40
N GLU A 167 -16.49 10.25 -0.81
CA GLU A 167 -15.57 10.59 0.29
C GLU A 167 -15.76 9.67 1.49
N GLU A 168 -17.02 9.28 1.79
CA GLU A 168 -17.33 8.39 2.92
C GLU A 168 -16.74 6.99 2.72
N ASP A 169 -16.72 6.49 1.48
CA ASP A 169 -16.09 5.20 1.15
C ASP A 169 -14.60 5.20 1.51
N LEU A 170 -13.92 6.35 1.42
CA LEU A 170 -12.49 6.49 1.72
C LEU A 170 -12.19 6.62 3.21
N ILE A 171 -13.18 7.04 4.01
CA ILE A 171 -12.99 7.36 5.44
C ILE A 171 -13.72 6.42 6.40
N THR A 172 -14.58 5.53 5.91
CA THR A 172 -15.29 4.55 6.76
C THR A 172 -14.29 3.53 7.31
N PRO A 173 -14.13 3.40 8.64
CA PRO A 173 -13.21 2.43 9.22
C PRO A 173 -13.70 1.01 8.95
N CYS A 174 -12.77 0.07 8.78
CA CYS A 174 -13.12 -1.35 8.69
C CYS A 174 -13.42 -1.94 10.06
N GLU A 175 -14.31 -2.94 10.11
CA GLU A 175 -14.58 -3.71 11.32
C GLU A 175 -13.43 -4.67 11.65
N GLY A 176 -13.31 -5.02 12.94
CA GLY A 176 -12.36 -6.01 13.42
C GLY A 176 -12.10 -5.89 14.92
N ASP A 177 -11.22 -6.76 15.40
CA ASP A 177 -10.89 -6.84 16.83
C ASP A 177 -9.64 -6.04 17.21
N PHE A 178 -9.61 -5.63 18.48
CA PHE A 178 -8.43 -5.08 19.15
C PHE A 178 -7.89 -6.13 20.13
N THR A 179 -6.70 -6.69 19.84
CA THR A 179 -6.18 -7.80 20.65
C THR A 179 -4.91 -7.43 21.42
N GLU A 180 -4.78 -7.99 22.64
CA GLU A 180 -3.53 -7.88 23.42
C GLU A 180 -2.33 -8.46 22.65
N ALA A 181 -2.56 -9.51 21.85
CA ALA A 181 -1.53 -10.13 21.03
C ALA A 181 -0.97 -9.14 20.00
N CYS A 182 -1.82 -8.40 19.29
CA CYS A 182 -1.40 -7.37 18.34
C CYS A 182 -0.70 -6.21 19.06
N PHE A 183 -1.25 -5.75 20.19
CA PHE A 183 -0.63 -4.70 21.01
C PHE A 183 0.82 -5.06 21.40
N ARG A 184 1.03 -6.26 21.95
CA ARG A 184 2.37 -6.75 22.30
C ARG A 184 3.27 -6.92 21.07
N SER A 185 2.71 -7.32 19.93
CA SER A 185 3.45 -7.42 18.67
C SER A 185 3.97 -6.06 18.22
N ASN A 186 3.11 -5.02 18.25
CA ASN A 186 3.48 -3.65 17.90
C ASN A 186 4.64 -3.14 18.76
N ILE A 187 4.61 -3.37 20.08
CA ILE A 187 5.72 -3.00 20.96
C ILE A 187 7.03 -3.69 20.54
N ARG A 188 6.99 -5.00 20.30
CA ARG A 188 8.20 -5.77 19.93
C ARG A 188 8.78 -5.31 18.59
N VAL A 189 7.93 -5.09 17.59
CA VAL A 189 8.35 -4.68 16.24
C VAL A 189 8.93 -3.26 16.29
N SER A 190 8.23 -2.30 16.92
CA SER A 190 8.74 -0.93 17.06
C SER A 190 10.09 -0.88 17.76
N LEU A 191 10.27 -1.59 18.87
CA LEU A 191 11.54 -1.59 19.60
C LEU A 191 12.69 -2.19 18.78
N ARG A 192 12.45 -3.31 18.09
CA ARG A 192 13.46 -3.96 17.23
C ARG A 192 13.84 -3.07 16.05
N TYR A 193 12.85 -2.44 15.41
CA TYR A 193 13.11 -1.55 14.28
C TYR A 193 13.93 -0.32 14.73
N ILE A 194 13.50 0.37 15.79
CA ILE A 194 14.19 1.58 16.28
C ILE A 194 15.62 1.26 16.70
N GLU A 195 15.84 0.11 17.35
CA GLU A 195 17.18 -0.34 17.75
C GLU A 195 18.11 -0.53 16.54
N SER A 196 17.60 -1.16 15.48
CA SER A 196 18.35 -1.38 14.24
C SER A 196 18.61 -0.07 13.48
N TRP A 197 17.59 0.81 13.43
CA TRP A 197 17.68 2.11 12.78
C TRP A 197 18.74 3.01 13.45
N LEU A 198 18.78 3.04 14.78
CA LEU A 198 19.80 3.77 15.55
C LEU A 198 21.22 3.23 15.31
N ARG A 199 21.37 1.99 14.83
CA ARG A 199 22.64 1.40 14.41
C ARG A 199 22.97 1.64 12.92
N GLY A 200 22.13 2.40 12.21
CA GLY A 200 22.33 2.74 10.80
C GLY A 200 21.72 1.74 9.80
N VAL A 201 20.84 0.84 10.24
CA VAL A 201 20.16 -0.13 9.36
C VAL A 201 18.67 0.19 9.30
N GLY A 202 18.21 0.72 8.16
CA GLY A 202 16.82 1.18 7.98
C GLY A 202 15.85 0.17 7.35
N CYS A 203 16.35 -0.97 6.87
CA CYS A 203 15.59 -2.04 6.23
C CYS A 203 15.90 -3.35 6.98
N VAL A 204 14.92 -3.85 7.76
CA VAL A 204 15.19 -4.78 8.87
C VAL A 204 14.30 -6.02 8.77
N PRO A 205 14.87 -7.24 8.71
CA PRO A 205 14.06 -8.46 8.74
C PRO A 205 13.56 -8.72 10.17
N ILE A 206 12.24 -8.67 10.37
CA ILE A 206 11.59 -8.93 11.65
C ILE A 206 10.43 -9.90 11.43
N TYR A 207 10.46 -11.06 12.10
CA TYR A 207 9.41 -12.10 12.02
C TYR A 207 9.02 -12.51 10.59
N GLY A 208 10.01 -12.61 9.68
CA GLY A 208 9.77 -13.02 8.28
C GLY A 208 9.25 -11.91 7.36
N LEU A 209 9.17 -10.67 7.85
CA LEU A 209 8.81 -9.49 7.07
C LEU A 209 10.01 -8.55 6.95
N MET A 210 10.12 -7.88 5.81
CA MET A 210 11.05 -6.77 5.63
C MET A 210 10.38 -5.49 6.11
N GLU A 211 10.84 -4.97 7.25
CA GLU A 211 10.24 -3.80 7.90
C GLU A 211 11.06 -2.53 7.64
N ASP A 212 10.36 -1.41 7.49
CA ASP A 212 10.92 -0.07 7.35
C ASP A 212 10.31 0.90 8.40
N ALA A 213 10.54 2.20 8.22
CA ALA A 213 10.12 3.22 9.17
C ALA A 213 8.59 3.32 9.28
N ALA A 214 7.86 3.03 8.20
CA ALA A 214 6.41 3.08 8.19
C ALA A 214 5.83 2.04 9.16
N THR A 215 6.44 0.85 9.24
CA THR A 215 6.05 -0.18 10.22
C THR A 215 6.20 0.29 11.67
N ALA A 216 7.30 0.98 12.00
CA ALA A 216 7.49 1.47 13.36
C ALA A 216 6.52 2.59 13.72
N GLU A 217 6.23 3.49 12.77
CA GLU A 217 5.28 4.59 12.95
C GLU A 217 3.85 4.08 13.14
N ILE A 218 3.39 3.16 12.29
CA ILE A 218 2.04 2.58 12.41
C ILE A 218 1.90 1.80 13.73
N SER A 219 2.89 0.99 14.11
CA SER A 219 2.85 0.24 15.37
C SER A 219 2.74 1.16 16.59
N ARG A 220 3.44 2.31 16.60
CA ARG A 220 3.32 3.31 17.67
C ARG A 220 1.94 3.98 17.69
N GLN A 221 1.38 4.33 16.53
CA GLN A 221 0.04 4.94 16.46
C GLN A 221 -1.05 3.97 16.95
N PHE A 222 -0.98 2.70 16.57
CA PHE A 222 -1.91 1.68 17.06
C PHE A 222 -1.86 1.52 18.59
N ILE A 223 -0.67 1.58 19.19
CA ILE A 223 -0.53 1.56 20.66
C ILE A 223 -1.24 2.76 21.30
N MET A 224 -1.12 3.95 20.71
CA MET A 224 -1.80 5.16 21.23
C MET A 224 -3.31 5.14 21.00
N ALA A 225 -3.77 4.58 19.88
CA ALA A 225 -5.18 4.43 19.55
C ALA A 225 -5.89 3.45 20.49
N MET A 226 -5.27 2.29 20.77
CA MET A 226 -5.81 1.31 21.73
C MET A 226 -5.92 1.85 23.15
N GLY A 227 -5.09 2.81 23.55
CA GLY A 227 -5.23 3.47 24.86
C GLY A 227 -6.46 4.37 24.97
N LYS A 228 -7.16 4.65 23.85
CA LYS A 228 -8.39 5.45 23.79
C LYS A 228 -9.66 4.61 23.58
N ALA A 229 -9.52 3.33 23.23
CA ALA A 229 -10.62 2.36 23.09
C ALA A 229 -11.00 1.80 24.46
#